data_AF-G7W8W3-F1
#
_entry.id   AF-G7W8W3-F1
#
_cell.length_a   1.000
_cell.length_b   1.000
_cell.length_c   1.000
_cell.angle_alpha   90.00
_cell.angle_beta   90.00
_cell.angle_gamma   90.00
#
_symmetry.space_group_name_H-M   'P 1'
#
loop_
_entity.id
_entity.type
_entity.pdbx_description
1 polymer ?
#
loop_
_entity_poly.entity_id
_entity_poly.type
_entity_poly.pdbx_seq_one_letter_code
_entity_poly.pdbx_strand_id
1 'polypeptide(L)'
;MSNFFKALKRGAKVAMESFGPSRYRASGIVVTCPHCKEDVFEQREAQFNTSFATFLNLDWLNKSAVVLICAKCGLAQWYNSKPQRIDV
;
A
#
# COMPACT_ATOMS: atom_id res chain seq x y z
N MET A 1 18.14 14.21 30.33
CA MET A 1 17.60 12.96 29.74
C MET A 1 16.27 13.12 28.97
N SER A 2 15.53 14.24 29.08
CA SER A 2 14.22 14.43 28.42
C SER A 2 14.26 14.64 26.90
N ASN A 3 15.34 15.20 26.36
CA ASN A 3 15.43 15.55 24.93
C ASN A 3 15.60 14.33 24.02
N PHE A 4 16.24 13.26 24.50
CA PHE A 4 16.46 12.03 23.75
C PHE A 4 15.15 11.27 23.48
N PHE A 5 14.31 11.09 24.51
CA PHE A 5 12.98 10.49 24.37
C PHE A 5 12.05 11.32 23.48
N LYS A 6 12.17 12.65 23.52
CA LYS A 6 11.36 13.56 22.68
C LYS A 6 11.73 13.41 21.20
N ALA A 7 13.01 13.25 20.88
CA ALA A 7 13.47 12.97 19.52
C ALA A 7 13.01 11.59 19.02
N LEU A 8 13.14 10.55 19.85
CA LEU A 8 12.68 9.20 19.56
C LEU A 8 11.16 9.14 19.27
N LYS A 9 10.35 9.80 20.11
CA LYS A 9 8.90 9.86 19.93
C LYS A 9 8.50 10.59 18.64
N ARG A 10 9.26 11.63 18.25
CA ARG A 10 9.05 12.36 17.00
C ARG A 10 9.39 11.48 15.79
N GLY A 11 10.50 10.75 15.84
CA GLY A 11 10.88 9.80 14.79
C GLY A 11 9.85 8.68 14.62
N ALA A 12 9.34 8.11 15.71
CA ALA A 12 8.29 7.09 15.68
C ALA A 12 6.99 7.62 15.07
N LYS A 13 6.57 8.85 15.41
CA LYS A 13 5.34 9.46 14.86
C LYS A 13 5.43 9.65 13.35
N VAL A 14 6.54 10.21 12.87
CA VAL A 14 6.76 10.42 11.42
C VAL A 14 6.83 9.08 10.69
N ALA A 15 7.50 8.08 11.26
CA ALA A 15 7.52 6.74 10.69
C ALA A 15 6.11 6.12 10.57
N MET A 16 5.24 6.32 11.57
CA MET A 16 3.86 5.85 11.52
C MET A 16 3.01 6.61 10.49
N GLU A 17 3.17 7.93 10.39
CA GLU A 17 2.45 8.76 9.40
C GLU A 17 2.79 8.34 7.95
N SER A 18 4.02 7.86 7.71
CA SER A 18 4.42 7.28 6.42
C SER A 18 3.71 5.98 6.05
N PHE A 19 2.89 5.35 6.91
CA PHE A 19 2.12 4.14 6.57
C PHE A 19 0.61 4.41 6.37
N GLY A 20 0.18 5.67 6.39
CA GLY A 20 -1.24 6.04 6.21
C GLY A 20 -1.76 5.92 4.77
N PRO A 21 -3.08 6.13 4.56
CA PRO A 21 -3.66 6.27 3.23
C PRO A 21 -2.95 7.36 2.43
N SER A 22 -2.76 7.16 1.12
CA SER A 22 -1.99 8.07 0.27
C SER A 22 -2.47 8.04 -1.18
N ARG A 23 -1.92 8.94 -1.99
CA ARG A 23 -2.19 9.00 -3.44
C ARG A 23 -1.21 8.13 -4.19
N TYR A 24 -1.63 7.61 -5.34
CA TYR A 24 -0.82 6.71 -6.16
C TYR A 24 -0.86 7.07 -7.64
N ARG A 25 0.20 6.70 -8.36
CA ARG A 25 0.31 6.72 -9.82
C ARG A 25 0.48 5.30 -10.33
N ALA A 26 -0.33 4.91 -11.30
CA ALA A 26 -0.14 3.69 -12.06
C ALA A 26 0.20 4.07 -13.51
N SER A 27 1.33 3.59 -14.02
CA SER A 27 1.81 3.92 -15.38
C SER A 27 1.85 5.43 -15.67
N GLY A 28 2.23 6.25 -14.69
CA GLY A 28 2.29 7.71 -14.80
C GLY A 28 0.96 8.44 -14.62
N ILE A 29 -0.17 7.73 -14.48
CA ILE A 29 -1.51 8.30 -14.32
C ILE A 29 -1.94 8.24 -12.85
N VAL A 30 -2.52 9.33 -12.33
CA VAL A 30 -3.06 9.35 -10.96
C VAL A 30 -4.21 8.36 -10.85
N VAL A 31 -4.13 7.50 -9.84
CA VAL A 31 -5.19 6.52 -9.55
C VAL A 31 -6.38 7.25 -8.94
N THR A 32 -7.57 7.00 -9.49
CA THR A 32 -8.83 7.53 -8.99
C THR A 32 -9.82 6.38 -8.83
N CYS A 33 -10.65 6.43 -7.79
CA CYS A 33 -11.66 5.42 -7.54
C CYS A 33 -12.74 5.54 -8.64
N PRO A 34 -12.95 4.50 -9.48
CA PRO A 34 -13.93 4.59 -10.55
C PRO A 34 -15.36 4.78 -10.02
N HIS A 35 -15.64 4.30 -8.80
CA HIS A 35 -16.94 4.39 -8.14
C HIS A 35 -17.22 5.76 -7.52
N CYS A 36 -16.39 6.24 -6.59
CA CYS A 36 -16.67 7.45 -5.81
C CYS A 36 -15.77 8.66 -6.12
N LYS A 37 -14.86 8.52 -7.09
CA LYS A 37 -13.92 9.55 -7.57
C LYS A 37 -12.88 10.06 -6.55
N GLU A 38 -12.74 9.40 -5.42
CA GLU A 38 -11.66 9.63 -4.45
C GLU A 38 -10.27 9.29 -5.02
N ASP A 39 -9.22 9.98 -4.57
CA ASP A 39 -7.83 9.74 -4.98
C ASP A 39 -6.91 9.22 -3.86
N VAL A 40 -7.43 9.07 -2.65
CA VAL A 40 -6.73 8.52 -1.49
C VAL A 40 -7.03 7.03 -1.30
N PHE A 41 -5.97 6.24 -1.11
CA PHE A 41 -6.03 4.78 -0.99
C PHE A 41 -5.16 4.25 0.14
N GLU A 42 -5.62 3.17 0.78
CA GLU A 42 -4.78 2.29 1.58
C GLU A 42 -4.13 1.25 0.65
N GLN A 43 -2.81 1.08 0.73
CA GLN A 43 -2.11 0.04 -0.01
C GLN A 43 -2.00 -1.23 0.83
N ARG A 44 -2.32 -2.37 0.23
CA ARG A 44 -2.03 -3.71 0.77
C ARG A 44 -1.29 -4.55 -0.26
N GLU A 45 -0.51 -5.50 0.22
CA GLU A 45 0.07 -6.55 -0.61
C GLU A 45 -0.80 -7.80 -0.46
N ALA A 46 -1.26 -8.35 -1.59
CA ALA A 46 -2.05 -9.58 -1.62
C ALA A 46 -1.32 -10.62 -2.47
N GLN A 47 -1.20 -11.83 -1.94
CA GLN A 47 -0.72 -12.97 -2.71
C GLN A 47 -1.91 -13.53 -3.50
N PHE A 48 -1.76 -13.72 -4.81
CA PHE A 48 -2.69 -14.54 -5.56
C PHE A 48 -2.53 -15.97 -5.02
N ASN A 49 -3.57 -16.48 -4.35
CA ASN A 49 -3.55 -17.83 -3.79
C ASN A 49 -3.16 -18.85 -4.87
N THR A 50 -1.92 -19.31 -4.88
CA THR A 50 -1.60 -20.63 -5.40
C THR A 50 -1.52 -21.54 -4.19
N SER A 51 -2.68 -22.07 -3.77
CA SER A 51 -2.76 -23.15 -2.77
C SER A 51 -1.86 -24.35 -3.13
N PHE A 52 -1.43 -24.44 -4.39
CA PHE A 52 -0.50 -25.45 -4.90
C PHE A 52 1.00 -25.10 -4.70
N ALA A 53 1.37 -23.83 -4.54
CA ALA A 53 2.78 -23.40 -4.37
C ALA A 53 3.30 -23.62 -2.93
N THR A 54 2.42 -23.56 -1.93
CA THR A 54 2.76 -23.92 -0.54
C THR A 54 3.14 -25.40 -0.40
N PHE A 55 2.72 -26.27 -1.33
CA PHE A 55 3.08 -27.69 -1.34
C PHE A 55 4.45 -27.98 -1.98
N LEU A 56 5.04 -27.01 -2.71
CA LEU A 56 6.28 -27.22 -3.48
C LEU A 56 7.44 -26.27 -3.14
N ASN A 57 7.36 -25.49 -2.05
CA ASN A 57 8.47 -24.64 -1.56
C ASN A 57 9.00 -23.65 -2.63
N LEU A 58 8.10 -23.18 -3.52
CA LEU A 58 8.40 -22.24 -4.61
C LEU A 58 7.88 -20.83 -4.28
N ASP A 59 8.27 -20.29 -3.12
CA ASP A 59 7.90 -18.93 -2.70
C ASP A 59 8.41 -17.84 -3.66
N TRP A 60 9.40 -18.17 -4.51
CA TRP A 60 9.94 -17.27 -5.54
C TRP A 60 9.01 -17.11 -6.77
N LEU A 61 7.98 -17.95 -6.91
CA LEU A 61 7.00 -17.85 -8.00
C LEU A 61 5.79 -16.97 -7.65
N ASN A 62 5.67 -16.57 -6.39
CA ASN A 62 4.55 -15.75 -5.91
C ASN A 62 4.68 -14.33 -6.47
N LYS A 63 3.97 -14.05 -7.57
CA LYS A 63 3.72 -12.68 -8.03
C LYS A 63 2.86 -11.99 -6.98
N SER A 64 3.49 -11.17 -6.13
CA SER A 64 2.78 -10.31 -5.20
C SER A 64 2.02 -9.24 -6.00
N ALA A 65 0.71 -9.17 -5.80
CA ALA A 65 -0.12 -8.12 -6.37
C ALA A 65 -0.30 -7.01 -5.33
N VAL A 66 -0.34 -5.77 -5.81
CA VAL A 66 -0.66 -4.62 -4.96
C VAL A 66 -2.15 -4.34 -5.07
N VAL A 67 -2.80 -4.17 -3.93
CA VAL A 67 -4.21 -3.80 -3.86
C VAL A 67 -4.31 -2.40 -3.26
N LEU A 68 -4.94 -1.49 -3.99
CA LEU A 68 -5.29 -0.16 -3.51
C LEU A 68 -6.76 -0.16 -3.10
N ILE A 69 -7.01 0.03 -1.80
CA ILE A 69 -8.36 0.08 -1.22
C ILE A 69 -8.73 1.54 -1.05
N CYS A 70 -9.82 1.97 -1.69
CA CYS A 70 -10.29 3.36 -1.60
C CYS A 70 -10.61 3.72 -0.15
N ALA A 71 -9.98 4.78 0.37
CA ALA A 71 -10.17 5.22 1.75
C ALA A 71 -11.59 5.72 2.05
N LYS A 72 -12.36 6.09 1.01
CA LYS A 72 -13.73 6.60 1.13
C LYS A 72 -14.81 5.52 1.05
N CYS A 73 -14.75 4.65 0.05
CA CYS A 73 -15.82 3.68 -0.23
C CYS A 73 -15.39 2.21 -0.16
N GLY A 74 -14.12 1.93 0.13
CA GLY A 74 -13.61 0.56 0.28
C GLY A 74 -13.43 -0.22 -1.03
N LEU A 75 -13.66 0.38 -2.20
CA LEU A 75 -13.43 -0.30 -3.47
C LEU A 75 -11.95 -0.70 -3.60
N ALA A 76 -11.69 -1.99 -3.82
CA ALA A 76 -10.36 -2.54 -4.03
C ALA A 76 -9.99 -2.59 -5.51
N GLN A 77 -8.88 -1.97 -5.89
CA GLN A 77 -8.30 -2.01 -7.22
C GLN A 77 -7.00 -2.82 -7.19
N TRP A 78 -6.89 -3.81 -8.06
CA TRP A 78 -5.77 -4.76 -8.08
C TRP A 78 -4.76 -4.38 -9.18
N TYR A 79 -3.48 -4.42 -8.84
CA TYR A 79 -2.38 -4.07 -9.72
C TYR A 79 -1.29 -5.13 -9.69
N ASN A 80 -0.98 -5.71 -10.86
CA ASN A 80 0.16 -6.62 -11.03
C ASN A 80 1.50 -5.86 -11.16
N SER A 81 1.46 -4.57 -11.50
CA SER A 81 2.62 -3.68 -11.48
C SER A 81 2.46 -2.71 -10.33
N LYS A 82 3.49 -2.58 -9.48
CA LYS A 82 3.44 -1.76 -8.26
C LYS A 82 3.13 -0.29 -8.59
N PRO A 83 1.98 0.26 -8.16
CA PRO A 83 1.70 1.69 -8.26
C PRO A 83 2.71 2.48 -7.41
N GLN A 84 3.07 3.67 -7.89
CA GLN A 84 4.00 4.57 -7.22
C GLN A 84 3.23 5.45 -6.24
N ARG A 85 3.65 5.47 -4.97
CA ARG A 85 3.10 6.38 -3.99
C ARG A 85 3.53 7.82 -4.30
N ILE A 86 2.60 8.75 -4.18
CA ILE A 86 2.81 10.19 -4.36
C ILE A 86 2.45 10.81 -3.00
N ASP A 87 3.46 10.96 -2.15
CA ASP A 87 3.31 11.77 -0.95
C ASP A 87 3.27 13.24 -1.37
N VAL A 88 2.29 13.99 -0.86
CA VAL A 88 2.23 15.46 -0.96
C VAL A 88 2.83 16.04 0.30
#